data_AF-A0A7K1IT00-F1
#
_entry.id   AF-A0A7K1IT00-F1
#
_cell.length_a   1.000
_cell.length_b   1.000
_cell.length_c   1.000
_cell.angle_alpha   90.00
_cell.angle_beta   90.00
_cell.angle_gamma   90.00
#
_symmetry.space_group_name_H-M   'P 1'
#
loop_
_entity.id
_entity.type
_entity.pdbx_description
1 polymer ?
#
loop_
_entity_poly.entity_id
_entity_poly.type
_entity_poly.pdbx_seq_one_letter_code
_entity_poly.pdbx_strand_id
1 'polypeptide(L)'
;AGKVRDLLPALVEKVATTGHDVVWICDPMHGNTIEAAGGQKTRRFDDVVDEVRGYFEVHRGLGSHPGGMHIELTGDDVTECTGGAEGLKDHDLGSRYETACDPRLNRQQALELSFLAAEMLAPVS
;
A
#
# COMPACT_ATOMS: atom_id res chain seq x y z
N ALA A 1 -7.07 2.59 0.26
CA ALA A 1 -7.80 1.33 0.51
C ALA A 1 -9.23 1.39 -0.04
N GLY A 2 -10.12 2.17 0.57
CA GLY A 2 -11.58 2.08 0.35
C GLY A 2 -12.15 2.53 -1.01
N LYS A 3 -11.33 2.72 -2.05
CA LYS A 3 -11.78 3.16 -3.39
C LYS A 3 -11.23 2.33 -4.54
N VAL A 4 -10.14 1.58 -4.34
CA VAL A 4 -9.42 0.90 -5.43
C VAL A 4 -10.33 -0.11 -6.15
N ARG A 5 -11.14 -0.85 -5.39
CA ARG A 5 -12.06 -1.88 -5.90
C ARG A 5 -13.20 -1.30 -6.74
N ASP A 6 -13.57 -0.05 -6.50
CA ASP A 6 -14.68 0.61 -7.19
C ASP A 6 -14.20 1.41 -8.41
N LEU A 7 -13.04 2.06 -8.31
CA LEU A 7 -12.57 3.01 -9.31
C LEU A 7 -11.60 2.42 -10.34
N LEU A 8 -10.74 1.48 -9.93
CA LEU A 8 -9.73 0.91 -10.82
C LEU A 8 -10.32 0.08 -11.98
N PRO A 9 -11.39 -0.73 -11.80
CA PRO A 9 -11.88 -1.59 -12.87
C PRO A 9 -12.19 -0.87 -14.18
N ALA A 10 -12.92 0.25 -14.09
CA ALA A 10 -13.31 1.04 -15.27
C ALA A 10 -12.11 1.59 -16.04
N LEU A 11 -11.01 1.92 -15.34
CA LEU A 11 -9.78 2.38 -15.98
C LEU A 11 -9.07 1.24 -16.70
N VAL A 12 -8.96 0.08 -16.06
CA VAL A 12 -8.32 -1.12 -16.63
C VAL A 12 -9.05 -1.56 -17.89
N GLU A 13 -10.37 -1.70 -17.83
CA GLU A 13 -11.20 -2.07 -18.99
C GLU A 13 -11.04 -1.05 -20.13
N LYS A 14 -11.08 0.25 -19.81
CA LYS A 14 -11.00 1.29 -20.83
C LYS A 14 -9.65 1.29 -21.53
N VAL A 15 -8.55 1.17 -20.79
CA VAL A 15 -7.20 1.08 -21.36
C VAL A 15 -7.04 -0.19 -22.18
N ALA A 16 -7.60 -1.32 -21.74
CA ALA A 16 -7.56 -2.56 -22.53
C ALA A 16 -8.18 -2.38 -23.93
N THR A 17 -9.24 -1.57 -24.06
CA THR A 17 -9.85 -1.26 -25.39
C THR A 17 -8.95 -0.48 -26.32
N THR A 18 -7.88 0.15 -25.82
CA THR A 18 -6.94 0.93 -26.63
C THR A 18 -5.89 0.04 -27.33
N GLY A 19 -5.73 -1.21 -26.89
CA GLY A 19 -4.70 -2.13 -27.41
C GLY A 19 -3.27 -1.80 -26.94
N HIS A 20 -3.11 -0.88 -25.98
CA HIS A 20 -1.81 -0.59 -25.37
C HIS A 20 -1.53 -1.51 -24.18
N ASP A 21 -0.40 -2.23 -24.24
CA ASP A 21 0.11 -3.02 -23.12
C ASP A 21 0.84 -2.11 -22.12
N VAL A 22 0.13 -1.71 -21.06
CA VAL A 22 0.68 -0.88 -19.99
C VAL A 22 1.09 -1.71 -18.77
N VAL A 23 2.05 -1.20 -18.01
CA VAL A 23 2.36 -1.73 -16.68
C VAL A 23 1.48 -1.00 -15.66
N TRP A 24 0.60 -1.76 -14.99
CA TRP A 24 -0.16 -1.25 -13.87
C TRP A 24 0.70 -1.30 -12.61
N ILE A 25 0.82 -0.18 -11.90
CA ILE A 25 1.55 -0.09 -10.64
C ILE A 25 0.60 0.43 -9.56
N CYS A 26 0.58 -0.23 -8.41
CA CYS A 26 -0.15 0.22 -7.23
C CYS A 26 0.76 1.12 -6.38
N ASP A 27 0.31 2.32 -6.06
CA ASP A 27 0.85 3.14 -4.99
C ASP A 27 -0.13 3.11 -3.81
N PRO A 28 0.08 2.21 -2.83
CA PRO A 28 -0.81 2.07 -1.69
C PRO A 28 -0.51 3.10 -0.58
N MET A 29 0.34 4.10 -0.83
CA MET A 29 0.84 5.00 0.20
C MET A 29 0.07 6.32 0.18
N HIS A 30 0.12 7.05 -0.92
CA HIS A 30 -0.32 8.44 -0.99
C HIS A 30 -1.84 8.61 -0.88
N GLY A 31 -2.62 7.58 -1.25
CA GLY A 31 -4.08 7.57 -1.07
C GLY A 31 -4.55 7.35 0.37
N ASN A 32 -3.65 6.95 1.28
CA ASN A 32 -3.98 6.49 2.64
C ASN A 32 -3.41 7.37 3.77
N THR A 33 -2.87 8.55 3.45
CA THR A 33 -2.35 9.46 4.47
C THR A 33 -3.49 10.05 5.30
N ILE A 34 -3.36 9.97 6.63
CA ILE A 34 -4.26 10.57 7.61
C ILE A 34 -3.47 11.41 8.62
N GLU A 35 -4.16 12.23 9.41
CA GLU A 35 -3.57 12.92 10.55
C GLU A 35 -3.88 12.14 11.84
N ALA A 36 -2.84 11.80 12.61
CA ALA A 36 -2.94 11.14 13.91
C ALA A 36 -3.44 12.11 14.98
N ALA A 37 -3.87 11.58 16.14
CA ALA A 37 -4.35 12.42 17.24
C ALA A 37 -3.31 13.45 17.74
N GLY A 38 -2.01 13.17 17.56
CA GLY A 38 -0.90 14.07 17.90
C GLY A 38 -0.56 15.13 16.84
N GLY A 39 -1.30 15.18 15.71
CA GLY A 39 -1.08 16.12 14.61
C GLY A 39 -0.02 15.69 13.59
N GLN A 40 0.69 14.58 13.83
CA GLN A 40 1.58 14.00 12.83
C GLN A 40 0.77 13.35 11.70
N LYS A 41 1.24 13.49 10.46
CA LYS A 41 0.77 12.63 9.37
C LYS A 41 1.18 11.19 9.65
N THR A 42 0.31 10.25 9.32
CA THR A 42 0.62 8.82 9.39
C THR A 42 -0.17 8.06 8.33
N ARG A 43 0.15 6.78 8.16
CA ARG A 43 -0.61 5.82 7.35
C ARG A 43 -0.82 4.59 8.21
N ARG A 44 -2.01 3.99 8.14
CA ARG A 44 -2.27 2.71 8.80
C ARG A 44 -1.77 1.60 7.88
N PHE A 45 -0.91 0.74 8.40
CA PHE A 45 -0.37 -0.38 7.65
C PHE A 45 -1.46 -1.27 7.05
N ASP A 46 -2.55 -1.50 7.80
CA ASP A 46 -3.69 -2.30 7.32
C ASP A 46 -4.37 -1.68 6.08
N ASP A 47 -4.46 -0.35 6.01
CA ASP A 47 -5.04 0.34 4.85
C ASP A 47 -4.10 0.25 3.63
N VAL A 48 -2.79 0.33 3.86
CA VAL A 48 -1.78 0.11 2.81
C VAL A 48 -1.91 -1.31 2.25
N VAL A 49 -1.95 -2.32 3.13
CA VAL A 49 -2.11 -3.74 2.73
C VAL A 49 -3.45 -3.97 2.02
N ASP A 50 -4.55 -3.40 2.51
CA ASP A 50 -5.86 -3.59 1.89
C ASP A 50 -5.96 -2.97 0.49
N GLU A 51 -5.29 -1.83 0.25
CA GLU A 51 -5.22 -1.27 -1.09
C GLU A 51 -4.46 -2.18 -2.06
N VAL A 52 -3.32 -2.72 -1.64
CA VAL A 52 -2.58 -3.72 -2.44
C VAL A 52 -3.47 -4.93 -2.71
N ARG A 53 -4.13 -5.47 -1.68
CA ARG A 53 -5.04 -6.61 -1.84
C ARG A 53 -6.15 -6.31 -2.85
N GLY A 54 -6.81 -5.16 -2.73
CA GLY A 54 -7.86 -4.73 -3.65
C GLY A 54 -7.36 -4.55 -5.08
N TYR A 55 -6.14 -4.02 -5.25
CA TYR A 55 -5.47 -3.94 -6.56
C TYR A 55 -5.27 -5.32 -7.19
N PHE A 56 -4.77 -6.31 -6.44
CA PHE A 56 -4.63 -7.69 -6.93
C PHE A 56 -5.98 -8.32 -7.26
N GLU A 57 -7.00 -8.12 -6.43
CA GLU A 57 -8.36 -8.62 -6.65
C GLU A 57 -8.97 -8.06 -7.95
N VAL A 58 -8.83 -6.76 -8.21
CA VAL A 58 -9.31 -6.14 -9.46
C VAL A 58 -8.62 -6.74 -10.67
N HIS A 59 -7.29 -6.84 -10.65
CA HIS A 59 -6.55 -7.40 -11.78
C HIS A 59 -6.91 -8.87 -12.04
N ARG A 60 -7.01 -9.68 -10.99
CA ARG A 60 -7.44 -11.07 -11.07
C ARG A 60 -8.86 -11.20 -11.63
N GLY A 61 -9.80 -10.36 -11.15
CA GLY A 61 -11.19 -10.37 -11.61
C GLY A 61 -11.35 -9.99 -13.09
N LEU A 62 -10.48 -9.12 -13.59
CA LEU A 62 -10.48 -8.67 -15.00
C LEU A 62 -9.56 -9.49 -15.91
N GLY A 63 -8.82 -10.47 -15.37
CA GLY A 63 -7.82 -11.23 -16.13
C GLY A 63 -6.65 -10.39 -16.65
N SER A 64 -6.37 -9.26 -16.01
CA SER A 64 -5.25 -8.37 -16.33
C SER A 64 -4.07 -8.59 -15.38
N HIS A 65 -2.89 -8.08 -15.73
CA HIS A 65 -1.66 -8.35 -14.98
C HIS A 65 -1.37 -7.25 -13.92
N PRO A 66 -1.25 -7.60 -12.63
CA PRO A 66 -0.79 -6.69 -11.59
C PRO A 66 0.75 -6.52 -11.69
N GLY A 67 1.19 -5.45 -12.35
CA GLY A 67 2.58 -5.25 -12.77
C GLY A 67 3.57 -4.84 -11.68
N GLY A 68 3.11 -4.33 -10.53
CA GLY A 68 4.02 -4.00 -9.43
C GLY A 68 3.46 -3.03 -8.39
N MET A 69 4.32 -2.64 -7.45
CA MET A 69 4.02 -1.70 -6.36
C MET A 69 5.07 -0.58 -6.30
N HIS A 70 4.63 0.61 -5.90
CA HIS A 70 5.46 1.76 -5.60
C HIS A 70 5.22 2.16 -4.14
N ILE A 71 6.24 2.00 -3.29
CA ILE A 71 6.12 2.22 -1.85
C ILE A 71 7.20 3.17 -1.34
N GLU A 72 6.87 3.92 -0.28
CA GLU A 72 7.82 4.75 0.46
C GLU A 72 8.28 3.99 1.70
N LEU A 73 9.59 3.71 1.79
CA LEU A 73 10.17 2.93 2.88
C LEU A 73 11.54 3.49 3.31
N THR A 74 11.95 3.15 4.52
CA THR A 74 13.34 3.28 4.98
C THR A 74 13.82 1.97 5.64
N GLY A 75 15.12 1.73 5.63
CA GLY A 75 15.75 0.59 6.31
C GLY A 75 15.87 0.78 7.83
N ASP A 76 15.50 1.96 8.34
CA ASP A 76 15.55 2.32 9.74
C ASP A 76 14.30 1.87 10.50
N ASP A 77 14.45 1.64 11.80
CA ASP A 77 13.36 1.35 12.73
C ASP A 77 12.64 2.65 13.16
N VAL A 78 12.04 3.34 12.19
CA VAL A 78 11.24 4.57 12.39
C VAL A 78 9.82 4.24 12.84
N THR A 79 9.15 5.23 13.41
CA THR A 79 7.76 5.13 13.87
C THR A 79 6.89 6.12 13.11
N GLU A 80 6.77 5.94 11.80
CA GLU A 80 6.08 6.89 10.92
C GLU A 80 4.68 6.40 10.49
N CYS A 81 4.53 5.09 10.28
CA CYS A 81 3.27 4.42 10.00
C CYS A 81 2.78 3.61 11.20
N THR A 82 1.47 3.63 11.47
CA THR A 82 0.85 2.85 12.55
C THR A 82 0.51 1.43 12.09
N GLY A 83 0.38 0.49 13.03
CA GLY A 83 0.10 -0.92 12.74
C GLY A 83 1.33 -1.74 12.38
N GLY A 84 1.14 -2.77 11.55
CA GLY A 84 2.14 -3.81 11.28
C GLY A 84 2.30 -4.77 12.44
N ALA A 85 3.21 -5.73 12.31
CA ALA A 85 3.47 -6.77 13.31
C ALA A 85 3.88 -6.21 14.68
N GLU A 86 4.56 -5.06 14.71
CA GLU A 86 4.95 -4.35 15.95
C GLU A 86 3.78 -3.60 16.61
N GLY A 87 2.67 -3.41 15.88
CA GLY A 87 1.43 -2.87 16.44
C GLY A 87 1.47 -1.39 16.79
N LEU A 88 2.35 -0.60 16.14
CA LEU A 88 2.58 0.82 16.43
C LEU A 88 1.28 1.63 16.51
N LYS A 89 1.18 2.50 17.50
CA LYS A 89 0.02 3.37 17.76
C LYS A 89 0.39 4.84 17.59
N ASP A 90 -0.62 5.71 17.56
CA ASP A 90 -0.45 7.16 17.43
C ASP A 90 0.55 7.75 18.44
N HIS A 91 0.58 7.25 19.68
CA HIS A 91 1.50 7.76 20.71
C HIS A 91 2.95 7.34 20.50
N ASP A 92 3.20 6.28 19.72
CA ASP A 92 4.55 5.81 19.40
C ASP A 92 5.21 6.69 18.32
N LEU A 93 4.41 7.40 17.52
CA LEU A 93 4.88 8.14 16.36
C LEU A 93 6.00 9.13 16.72
N GLY A 94 5.86 9.84 17.84
CA GLY A 94 6.84 10.85 18.27
C GLY A 94 8.19 10.29 18.74
N SER A 95 8.36 8.97 18.86
CA SER A 95 9.61 8.38 19.33
C SER A 95 10.74 8.47 18.30
N ARG A 96 10.44 8.17 17.02
CA ARG A 96 11.39 8.22 15.89
C ARG A 96 10.69 8.60 14.58
N TYR A 97 10.09 9.79 14.57
CA TYR A 97 9.52 10.40 13.36
C TYR A 97 10.59 11.21 12.62
N GLU A 98 11.20 10.65 11.58
CA GLU A 98 12.42 11.21 10.96
C GLU A 98 12.21 11.71 9.52
N THR A 99 11.06 11.42 8.92
CA THR A 99 10.72 11.90 7.57
C THR A 99 10.60 13.42 7.50
N ALA A 100 11.01 13.98 6.36
CA ALA A 100 10.85 15.40 6.05
C ALA A 100 9.50 15.73 5.40
N CYS A 101 8.75 14.72 4.96
CA CYS A 101 7.49 14.92 4.23
C CYS A 101 6.44 13.89 4.69
N ASP A 102 6.35 12.76 3.99
CA ASP A 102 5.32 11.76 4.22
C ASP A 102 5.85 10.55 5.02
N PRO A 103 4.98 9.90 5.80
CA PRO A 103 5.35 8.79 6.68
C PRO A 103 5.73 7.53 5.89
N ARG A 104 6.92 6.99 6.12
CA ARG A 104 7.46 5.82 5.41
C ARG A 104 7.18 4.53 6.17
N LEU A 105 7.12 3.41 5.45
CA LEU A 105 7.20 2.10 6.08
C LEU A 105 8.58 1.92 6.71
N ASN A 106 8.61 1.42 7.94
CA ASN A 106 9.86 1.00 8.56
C ASN A 106 10.33 -0.35 7.98
N ARG A 107 11.53 -0.80 8.36
CA ARG A 107 12.11 -2.05 7.87
C ARG A 107 11.19 -3.26 8.05
N GLN A 108 10.57 -3.41 9.23
CA GLN A 108 9.72 -4.57 9.53
C GLN A 108 8.42 -4.54 8.71
N GLN A 109 7.76 -3.39 8.65
CA GLN A 109 6.56 -3.19 7.84
C GLN A 109 6.83 -3.42 6.35
N ALA A 110 7.98 -2.98 5.84
CA ALA A 110 8.36 -3.21 4.44
C ALA A 110 8.56 -4.70 4.14
N LEU A 111 9.21 -5.44 5.04
CA LEU A 111 9.36 -6.89 4.92
C LEU A 111 8.02 -7.61 5.01
N GLU A 112 7.17 -7.25 5.97
CA GLU A 112 5.84 -7.80 6.14
C GLU A 112 4.98 -7.62 4.87
N LEU A 113 4.95 -6.40 4.32
CA LEU A 113 4.25 -6.12 3.07
C LEU A 113 4.80 -6.96 1.91
N SER A 114 6.11 -7.20 1.87
CA SER A 114 6.71 -8.02 0.81
C SER A 114 6.25 -9.48 0.85
N PHE A 115 6.11 -10.07 2.03
CA PHE A 115 5.58 -11.44 2.19
C PHE A 115 4.10 -11.50 1.83
N LEU A 116 3.29 -10.56 2.32
CA LEU A 116 1.87 -10.48 1.98
C LEU A 116 1.65 -10.31 0.47
N ALA A 117 2.44 -9.47 -0.20
CA ALA A 117 2.38 -9.33 -1.64
C ALA A 117 2.79 -10.63 -2.35
N ALA A 118 3.83 -11.33 -1.89
CA ALA A 118 4.23 -12.61 -2.46
C ALA A 118 3.11 -13.67 -2.36
N GLU A 119 2.36 -13.69 -1.26
CA GLU A 119 1.17 -14.54 -1.10
C GLU A 119 0.05 -14.15 -2.08
N MET A 120 -0.17 -12.85 -2.32
CA MET A 120 -1.16 -12.37 -3.28
C MET A 120 -0.80 -12.71 -4.74
N LEU A 121 0.49 -12.72 -5.08
CA LEU A 121 1.00 -13.17 -6.38
C LEU A 121 0.86 -14.68 -6.59
N ALA A 122 0.86 -15.48 -5.52
CA ALA A 122 0.82 -16.93 -5.64
C ALA A 122 -0.46 -17.39 -6.38
N PRO A 123 -0.37 -18.45 -7.20
CA PRO A 123 -1.54 -19.02 -7.85
C PRO A 123 -2.57 -19.43 -6.80
N VAL A 124 -3.86 -19.14 -7.07
CA VAL A 124 -4.94 -19.70 -6.26
C VAL A 124 -5.00 -21.20 -6.59
N SER A 125 -4.65 -22.04 -5.61
CA SER A 125 -4.73 -23.51 -5.71
C SER A 125 -6.16 -24.00 -5.80
#